data_AF-A0A8H6Q6C2-F1
#
_entry.id   AF-A0A8H6Q6C2-F1
#
_cell.length_a   1.000
_cell.length_b   1.000
_cell.length_c   1.000
_cell.angle_alpha   90.00
_cell.angle_beta   90.00
_cell.angle_gamma   90.00
#
_symmetry.space_group_name_H-M   'P 1'
#
loop_
_entity.id
_entity.type
_entity.pdbx_description
1 polymer ?
#
loop_
_entity_poly.entity_id
_entity_poly.type
_entity_poly.pdbx_seq_one_letter_code
_entity_poly.pdbx_strand_id
1 'polypeptide(L)'
;MAIILAGGIPLTIRLHPTRLCPSELQEETKGWLQFIREEWRPTSNVEDEVRQRRGLVEKWAAASQDFRDSYQLRAPSPSSPLDYPASALAQEPQLDKRFVCLAPVDRQTNPRNYIRLLKFLILLYVHQDEWNGVHPFDLTGAGQAPGCNIPAFVAVNPSATGLSAQGNSPGLAHVLPALFLETADLHAISMTRSGTVVSQTALDTPAVSELAQSGIGGHEQYNQPLDMDLPILDILESAKQRGEFLFKVYGSRELWSRIIEQSAPGYLELEARGQELDFDLASLLSID
;
A
#
# COMPACT_ATOMS: atom_id res chain seq x y z
N MET A 1 13.52 6.30 -0.12
CA MET A 1 13.82 5.63 -1.40
C MET A 1 13.99 4.15 -1.09
N ALA A 2 12.98 3.32 -1.39
CA ALA A 2 13.09 1.88 -1.15
C ALA A 2 14.16 1.32 -2.08
N ILE A 3 15.18 0.68 -1.52
CA ILE A 3 16.23 0.02 -2.29
C ILE A 3 15.64 -1.29 -2.80
N ILE A 4 15.00 -1.24 -3.97
CA ILE A 4 14.51 -2.41 -4.70
C ILE A 4 15.74 -3.03 -5.40
N LEU A 5 16.18 -4.19 -4.93
CA LEU A 5 17.26 -4.92 -5.61
C LEU A 5 16.74 -5.54 -6.92
N ALA A 6 17.50 -5.38 -8.00
CA ALA A 6 17.23 -5.99 -9.30
C ALA A 6 17.16 -7.53 -9.17
N GLY A 7 16.00 -8.11 -9.45
CA GLY A 7 15.80 -9.57 -9.42
C GLY A 7 14.40 -10.06 -9.06
N GLY A 8 13.54 -9.20 -8.51
CA GLY A 8 12.19 -9.59 -8.10
C GLY A 8 12.19 -10.59 -6.93
N ILE A 9 11.07 -11.29 -6.74
CA ILE A 9 10.89 -12.27 -5.66
C ILE A 9 11.14 -13.68 -6.23
N PRO A 10 12.12 -14.44 -5.71
CA PRO A 10 12.36 -15.82 -6.14
C PRO A 10 11.13 -16.73 -5.99
N LEU A 11 10.91 -17.63 -6.96
CA LEU A 11 9.80 -18.61 -6.95
C LEU A 11 9.81 -19.57 -5.74
N THR A 12 10.95 -19.68 -5.06
CA THR A 12 11.08 -20.47 -3.83
C THR A 12 10.30 -19.83 -2.67
N ILE A 13 10.12 -18.52 -2.67
CA ILE A 13 9.34 -17.79 -1.68
C ILE A 13 7.87 -17.89 -2.04
N ARG A 14 7.09 -18.50 -1.14
CA ARG A 14 5.64 -18.73 -1.33
C ARG A 14 4.86 -18.16 -0.16
N LEU A 15 3.73 -17.53 -0.45
CA LEU A 15 2.78 -17.14 0.59
C LEU A 15 2.15 -18.39 1.21
N HIS A 16 1.89 -18.35 2.51
CA HIS A 16 1.16 -19.41 3.20
C HIS A 16 -0.28 -19.46 2.67
N PRO A 17 -0.81 -20.64 2.28
CA PRO A 17 -2.06 -20.73 1.52
C PRO A 17 -3.32 -20.43 2.35
N THR A 18 -3.22 -20.54 3.67
CA THR A 18 -4.34 -20.40 4.59
C THR A 18 -4.03 -19.36 5.65
N ARG A 19 -5.07 -18.76 6.24
CA ARG A 19 -4.87 -17.92 7.42
C ARG A 19 -4.66 -18.82 8.65
N LEU A 20 -3.70 -18.46 9.48
CA LEU A 20 -3.42 -19.11 10.75
C LEU A 20 -4.03 -18.29 11.88
N CYS A 21 -4.60 -18.94 12.89
CA CYS A 21 -5.00 -18.23 14.10
C CYS A 21 -3.76 -17.78 14.89
N PRO A 22 -3.87 -16.82 15.83
CA PRO A 22 -2.69 -16.26 16.52
C PRO A 22 -1.80 -17.31 17.21
N SER A 23 -2.39 -18.35 17.82
CA SER A 23 -1.64 -19.43 18.47
C SER A 23 -0.93 -20.35 17.48
N GLU A 24 -1.57 -20.67 16.36
CA GLU A 24 -0.93 -21.44 15.28
C GLU A 24 0.20 -20.65 14.65
N LEU A 25 0.00 -19.35 14.44
CA LEU A 25 1.00 -18.47 13.86
C LEU A 25 2.26 -18.38 14.75
N GLN A 26 2.10 -18.25 16.07
CA GLN A 26 3.23 -18.29 17.01
C GLN A 26 4.00 -19.61 16.93
N GLU A 27 3.29 -20.74 16.95
CA GLU A 27 3.91 -22.06 16.86
C GLU A 27 4.60 -22.28 15.51
N GLU A 28 3.95 -21.93 14.39
CA GLU A 28 4.51 -22.13 13.06
C GLU A 28 5.73 -21.24 12.79
N THR A 29 5.86 -20.09 13.45
CA THR A 29 6.94 -19.11 13.20
C THR A 29 8.14 -19.22 14.13
N LYS A 30 8.06 -19.96 15.24
CA LYS A 30 9.11 -19.95 16.28
C LYS A 30 10.49 -20.40 15.77
N GLY A 31 10.55 -21.40 14.89
CA GLY A 31 11.79 -21.87 14.29
C GLY A 31 12.45 -20.79 13.43
N TRP A 32 11.66 -20.04 12.67
CA TRP A 32 12.14 -18.91 11.87
C TRP A 32 12.70 -17.79 12.74
N LEU A 33 11.99 -17.42 13.83
CA LEU A 33 12.46 -16.41 14.78
C LEU A 33 13.79 -16.82 15.42
N GLN A 34 13.94 -18.10 15.77
CA GLN A 34 15.19 -18.64 16.29
C GLN A 34 16.32 -18.59 15.25
N PHE A 35 16.03 -18.90 13.99
CA PHE A 35 16.98 -18.78 12.90
C PHE A 35 17.47 -17.35 12.70
N ILE A 36 16.57 -16.36 12.70
CA ILE A 36 16.96 -14.95 12.60
C ILE A 36 17.83 -14.53 13.79
N ARG A 37 17.49 -14.94 15.01
CA ARG A 37 18.31 -14.63 16.20
C ARG A 37 19.74 -15.16 16.08
N GLU A 38 19.92 -16.35 15.51
CA GLU A 38 21.23 -17.00 15.39
C GLU A 38 22.05 -16.47 14.20
N GLU A 39 21.40 -16.13 13.09
CA GLU A 39 22.06 -15.82 11.81
C GLU A 39 22.17 -14.33 11.52
N TRP A 40 21.34 -13.49 12.13
CA TRP A 40 21.39 -12.04 11.94
C TRP A 40 22.72 -11.45 12.40
N ARG A 41 23.29 -10.57 11.58
CA ARG A 41 24.53 -9.83 11.83
C ARG A 41 24.24 -8.34 11.59
N PRO A 42 24.20 -7.51 12.64
CA PRO A 42 23.95 -6.08 12.49
C PRO A 42 24.98 -5.43 11.56
N THR A 43 24.52 -4.53 10.70
CA THR A 43 25.35 -3.74 9.80
C THR A 43 24.87 -2.30 9.80
N SER A 44 25.78 -1.35 9.59
CA SER A 44 25.43 0.07 9.44
C SER A 44 25.09 0.46 8.00
N ASN A 45 25.31 -0.44 7.03
CA ASN A 45 24.98 -0.22 5.63
C ASN A 45 23.59 -0.76 5.30
N VAL A 46 22.67 0.15 4.95
CA VAL A 46 21.27 -0.12 4.58
C VAL A 46 21.15 -1.14 3.43
N GLU A 47 22.02 -1.07 2.41
CA GLU A 47 21.98 -2.00 1.28
C GLU A 47 22.38 -3.42 1.69
N ASP A 48 23.43 -3.53 2.51
CA ASP A 48 23.89 -4.82 3.02
C ASP A 48 22.86 -5.43 3.98
N GLU A 49 22.14 -4.60 4.73
CA GLU A 49 21.05 -5.01 5.59
C GLU A 49 19.86 -5.59 4.79
N VAL A 50 19.41 -4.88 3.74
CA VAL A 50 18.37 -5.39 2.81
C VAL A 50 18.83 -6.69 2.16
N ARG A 51 20.08 -6.74 1.66
CA ARG A 51 20.64 -7.96 1.05
C ARG A 51 20.67 -9.12 2.05
N GLN A 52 21.03 -8.86 3.30
CA GLN A 52 21.07 -9.88 4.35
C GLN A 52 19.68 -10.41 4.69
N ARG A 53 18.68 -9.52 4.91
CA ARG A 53 17.29 -9.93 5.18
C ARG A 53 16.75 -10.82 4.08
N ARG A 54 16.94 -10.41 2.82
CA ARG A 54 16.54 -11.22 1.65
C ARG A 54 17.25 -12.56 1.62
N GLY A 55 18.57 -12.59 1.84
CA GLY A 55 19.34 -13.83 1.88
C GLY A 55 18.85 -14.80 2.95
N LEU A 56 18.42 -14.30 4.12
CA LEU A 56 17.85 -15.11 5.20
C LEU A 56 16.47 -15.68 4.82
N VAL A 57 15.60 -14.86 4.23
CA VAL A 57 14.28 -15.31 3.73
C VAL A 57 14.44 -16.37 2.65
N GLU A 58 15.31 -16.13 1.68
CA GLU A 58 15.59 -17.07 0.58
C GLU A 58 16.19 -18.38 1.10
N LYS A 59 17.16 -18.31 2.03
CA LYS A 59 17.77 -19.48 2.68
C LYS A 59 16.71 -20.31 3.41
N TRP A 60 15.82 -19.69 4.17
CA TRP A 60 14.77 -20.40 4.89
C TRP A 60 13.71 -20.99 3.96
N ALA A 61 13.30 -20.26 2.92
CA ALA A 61 12.35 -20.73 1.92
C ALA A 61 12.86 -21.96 1.17
N ALA A 62 14.13 -21.93 0.74
CA ALA A 62 14.77 -22.99 -0.03
C ALA A 62 15.29 -24.17 0.82
N ALA A 63 15.35 -24.03 2.14
CA ALA A 63 15.87 -25.07 3.03
C ALA A 63 15.02 -26.36 3.01
N SER A 64 15.68 -27.47 3.36
CA SER A 64 14.99 -28.74 3.64
C SER A 64 14.14 -28.63 4.90
N GLN A 65 13.19 -29.56 5.05
CA GLN A 65 12.39 -29.60 6.25
C GLN A 65 13.22 -29.94 7.49
N ASP A 66 14.17 -30.87 7.39
CA ASP A 66 15.10 -31.22 8.48
C ASP A 66 15.88 -30.00 9.00
N PHE A 67 16.30 -29.12 8.10
CA PHE A 67 16.96 -27.87 8.48
C PHE A 67 16.04 -27.00 9.33
N ARG A 68 14.82 -26.76 8.87
CA ARG A 68 13.83 -25.92 9.59
C ARG A 68 13.41 -26.55 10.91
N ASP A 69 13.19 -27.85 10.93
CA ASP A 69 12.83 -28.62 12.12
C ASP A 69 13.93 -28.56 13.19
N SER A 70 15.20 -28.50 12.79
CA SER A 70 16.31 -28.33 13.74
C SER A 70 16.21 -27.04 14.56
N TYR A 71 15.74 -25.94 13.96
CA TYR A 71 15.48 -24.68 14.65
C TYR A 71 14.16 -24.75 15.42
N GLN A 72 13.11 -25.31 14.82
CA GLN A 72 11.79 -25.46 15.42
C GLN A 72 11.84 -26.21 16.76
N LEU A 73 12.63 -27.28 16.85
CA LEU A 73 12.75 -28.13 18.04
C LEU A 73 13.42 -27.42 19.23
N ARG A 74 14.34 -26.48 18.95
CA ARG A 74 15.10 -25.76 19.99
C ARG A 74 14.59 -24.35 20.27
N ALA A 75 13.68 -23.86 19.44
CA ALA A 75 13.13 -22.52 19.57
C ALA A 75 12.28 -22.39 20.83
N PRO A 76 12.46 -21.34 21.64
CA PRO A 76 11.54 -21.02 22.72
C PRO A 76 10.19 -20.59 22.15
N SER A 77 9.13 -20.67 22.97
CA SER A 77 7.83 -20.10 22.61
C SER A 77 7.96 -18.58 22.47
N PRO A 78 7.67 -18.00 21.30
CA PRO A 78 7.80 -16.56 21.09
C PRO A 78 6.61 -15.83 21.72
N SER A 79 6.84 -14.58 22.15
CA SER A 79 5.76 -13.71 22.63
C SER A 79 4.85 -13.23 21.50
N SER A 80 5.42 -13.10 20.29
CA SER A 80 4.77 -12.62 19.08
C SER A 80 5.39 -13.28 17.84
N PRO A 81 4.64 -13.48 16.75
CA PRO A 81 5.19 -13.92 15.45
C PRO A 81 6.23 -12.99 14.84
N LEU A 82 6.38 -11.76 15.37
CA LEU A 82 7.36 -10.75 14.98
C LEU A 82 8.38 -10.45 16.09
N ASP A 83 8.63 -11.39 17.01
CA ASP A 83 9.56 -11.25 18.15
C ASP A 83 11.04 -11.34 17.72
N TYR A 84 11.43 -10.47 16.77
CA TYR A 84 12.78 -10.35 16.23
C TYR A 84 13.72 -9.58 17.16
N PRO A 85 15.06 -9.79 17.06
CA PRO A 85 16.03 -8.94 17.73
C PRO A 85 15.82 -7.47 17.36
N ALA A 86 15.96 -6.56 18.33
CA ALA A 86 15.87 -5.11 18.09
C ALA A 86 16.84 -4.62 16.99
N SER A 87 18.00 -5.27 16.87
CA SER A 87 18.97 -4.96 15.81
C SER A 87 18.54 -5.39 14.41
N ALA A 88 17.58 -6.31 14.28
CA ALA A 88 16.96 -6.70 13.02
C ALA A 88 15.75 -5.81 12.66
N LEU A 89 15.27 -5.03 13.64
CA LEU A 89 14.20 -4.04 13.53
C LEU A 89 14.77 -2.60 13.63
N ALA A 90 16.08 -2.42 13.48
CA ALA A 90 16.74 -1.13 13.70
C ALA A 90 16.42 -0.12 12.59
N GLN A 91 16.03 -0.59 11.40
CA GLN A 91 15.47 0.28 10.38
C GLN A 91 14.08 0.72 10.76
N GLU A 92 13.79 1.99 10.45
CA GLU A 92 12.42 2.48 10.50
C GLU A 92 11.51 1.56 9.66
N PRO A 93 10.34 1.18 10.19
CA PRO A 93 9.36 0.43 9.42
C PRO A 93 9.05 1.18 8.11
N GLN A 94 8.56 0.44 7.10
CA GLN A 94 7.95 1.06 5.92
C GLN A 94 7.05 2.22 6.36
N LEU A 95 7.10 3.35 5.62
CA LEU A 95 6.29 4.53 5.90
C LEU A 95 4.85 4.07 6.16
N ASP A 96 4.26 4.45 7.30
CA ASP A 96 2.86 4.20 7.64
C ASP A 96 1.96 5.01 6.70
N LYS A 97 1.90 4.53 5.45
CA LYS A 97 0.99 4.93 4.39
C LYS A 97 0.02 3.79 4.20
N ARG A 98 -1.20 3.99 4.66
CA ARG A 98 -2.24 2.96 4.68
C ARG A 98 -2.99 2.83 3.35
N PHE A 99 -2.77 3.76 2.42
CA PHE A 99 -3.34 3.72 1.07
C PHE A 99 -2.29 3.40 0.02
N VAL A 100 -2.67 2.52 -0.89
CA VAL A 100 -1.79 2.01 -1.94
C VAL A 100 -2.46 2.18 -3.29
N CYS A 101 -1.74 2.75 -4.26
CA CYS A 101 -2.19 2.87 -5.63
C CYS A 101 -1.63 1.70 -6.45
N LEU A 102 -2.53 0.88 -7.01
CA LEU A 102 -2.19 -0.26 -7.85
C LEU A 102 -2.19 0.06 -9.34
N ALA A 103 -2.77 1.20 -9.72
CA ALA A 103 -2.76 1.64 -11.10
C ALA A 103 -1.34 2.11 -11.49
N PRO A 104 -0.89 1.83 -12.72
CA PRO A 104 0.37 2.38 -13.20
C PRO A 104 0.16 3.89 -13.42
N VAL A 105 0.75 4.70 -12.54
CA VAL A 105 0.56 6.17 -12.51
C VAL A 105 1.88 6.92 -12.69
N ASP A 106 2.91 6.28 -13.23
CA ASP A 106 4.15 6.99 -13.51
C ASP A 106 3.93 8.11 -14.55
N ARG A 107 4.50 9.30 -14.27
CA ARG A 107 4.27 10.50 -15.08
C ARG A 107 4.76 10.36 -16.52
N GLN A 108 5.84 9.61 -16.74
CA GLN A 108 6.47 9.47 -18.05
C GLN A 108 5.80 8.39 -18.89
N THR A 109 5.49 7.24 -18.29
CA THR A 109 4.99 6.05 -18.97
C THR A 109 3.47 5.97 -18.96
N ASN A 110 2.79 6.57 -17.97
CA ASN A 110 1.34 6.52 -17.81
C ASN A 110 0.75 7.91 -17.44
N PRO A 111 1.00 8.94 -18.27
CA PRO A 111 0.63 10.33 -17.96
C PRO A 111 -0.87 10.52 -17.69
N ARG A 112 -1.74 9.83 -18.45
CA ARG A 112 -3.19 9.93 -18.27
C ARG A 112 -3.65 9.40 -16.91
N ASN A 113 -3.06 8.32 -16.43
CA ASN A 113 -3.39 7.76 -15.10
C ASN A 113 -2.85 8.67 -13.99
N TYR A 114 -1.67 9.27 -14.17
CA TYR A 114 -1.14 10.27 -13.25
C TYR A 114 -2.08 11.47 -13.10
N ILE A 115 -2.55 12.04 -14.21
CA ILE A 115 -3.49 13.18 -14.20
C ILE A 115 -4.80 12.81 -13.49
N ARG A 116 -5.35 11.63 -13.78
CA ARG A 116 -6.58 11.15 -13.14
C ARG A 116 -6.40 10.95 -11.64
N LEU A 117 -5.26 10.40 -11.21
CA LEU A 117 -4.93 10.29 -9.79
C LEU A 117 -4.80 11.67 -9.13
N LEU A 118 -4.11 12.61 -9.78
CA LEU A 118 -3.95 13.96 -9.28
C LEU A 118 -5.31 14.63 -9.05
N LYS A 119 -6.21 14.58 -10.05
CA LYS A 119 -7.59 15.06 -9.91
C LYS A 119 -8.33 14.36 -8.76
N PHE A 120 -8.22 13.04 -8.66
CA PHE A 120 -8.87 12.28 -7.59
C PHE A 120 -8.42 12.76 -6.20
N LEU A 121 -7.11 12.95 -5.99
CA LEU A 121 -6.58 13.41 -4.71
C LEU A 121 -7.02 14.85 -4.39
N ILE A 122 -7.07 15.75 -5.38
CA ILE A 122 -7.59 17.11 -5.19
C ILE A 122 -9.08 17.08 -4.82
N LEU A 123 -9.88 16.21 -5.44
CA LEU A 123 -11.31 16.08 -5.15
C LEU A 123 -11.59 15.63 -3.70
N LEU A 124 -10.64 14.95 -3.03
CA LEU A 124 -10.79 14.59 -1.61
C LEU A 124 -10.84 15.82 -0.69
N TYR A 125 -10.18 16.93 -1.06
CA TYR A 125 -10.27 18.19 -0.33
C TYR A 125 -11.61 18.91 -0.54
N VAL A 126 -12.22 18.74 -1.71
CA VAL A 126 -13.60 19.21 -1.92
C VAL A 126 -14.58 18.40 -1.08
N HIS A 127 -14.37 17.08 -0.99
CA HIS A 127 -15.14 16.23 -0.09
C HIS A 127 -14.92 16.60 1.39
N GLN A 128 -13.69 16.96 1.81
CA GLN A 128 -13.41 17.43 3.17
C GLN A 128 -14.31 18.61 3.55
N ASP A 129 -14.39 19.62 2.68
CA ASP A 129 -15.24 20.80 2.91
C ASP A 129 -16.74 20.44 2.95
N GLU A 130 -17.19 19.51 2.09
CA GLU A 130 -18.57 19.02 2.13
C GLU A 130 -18.90 18.26 3.44
N TRP A 131 -17.98 17.43 3.94
CA TRP A 131 -18.20 16.44 5.00
C TRP A 131 -17.72 16.91 6.39
N ASN A 132 -18.02 18.16 6.77
CA ASN A 132 -17.69 18.77 8.07
C ASN A 132 -16.20 19.06 8.32
N GLY A 133 -15.40 19.28 7.28
CA GLY A 133 -14.00 19.69 7.41
C GLY A 133 -13.03 18.54 7.73
N VAL A 134 -13.48 17.30 7.66
CA VAL A 134 -12.65 16.13 7.94
C VAL A 134 -12.16 15.50 6.66
N HIS A 135 -10.83 15.50 6.43
CA HIS A 135 -10.30 14.86 5.23
C HIS A 135 -10.55 13.34 5.32
N PRO A 136 -10.92 12.66 4.21
CA PRO A 136 -11.09 11.19 4.18
C PRO A 136 -9.91 10.37 4.72
N PHE A 137 -8.78 11.01 4.94
CA PHE A 137 -7.52 10.42 5.37
C PHE A 137 -7.15 10.73 6.83
N ASP A 138 -7.83 11.68 7.48
CA ASP A 138 -7.51 12.12 8.85
C ASP A 138 -8.07 11.18 9.93
N LEU A 139 -9.19 10.50 9.65
CA LEU A 139 -9.94 9.69 10.64
C LEU A 139 -9.31 8.33 10.95
N THR A 140 -7.97 8.22 11.00
CA THR A 140 -7.16 6.97 11.07
C THR A 140 -6.85 6.30 9.73
N GLY A 141 -7.25 6.94 8.63
CA GLY A 141 -7.21 6.37 7.28
C GLY A 141 -5.82 6.31 6.67
N ALA A 142 -5.03 7.39 6.71
CA ALA A 142 -3.83 7.50 5.88
C ALA A 142 -2.52 7.05 6.52
N GLY A 143 -2.51 6.90 7.84
CA GLY A 143 -1.30 6.60 8.62
C GLY A 143 -0.52 7.86 9.03
N GLN A 144 0.63 7.69 9.68
CA GLN A 144 1.37 8.76 10.35
C GLN A 144 2.55 9.33 9.53
N ALA A 145 2.80 8.81 8.33
CA ALA A 145 3.92 9.28 7.50
C ALA A 145 3.70 10.71 6.95
N PRO A 146 4.77 11.50 6.74
CA PRO A 146 4.66 12.73 5.96
C PRO A 146 4.05 12.46 4.57
N GLY A 147 3.08 13.28 4.15
CA GLY A 147 2.37 13.09 2.89
C GLY A 147 1.56 11.78 2.84
N CYS A 148 0.99 11.36 3.97
CA CYS A 148 0.15 10.16 4.07
C CYS A 148 -1.11 10.24 3.20
N ASN A 149 -1.53 11.45 2.85
CA ASN A 149 -2.57 11.73 1.86
C ASN A 149 -2.19 11.37 0.41
N ILE A 150 -0.91 11.13 0.13
CA ILE A 150 -0.45 10.62 -1.16
C ILE A 150 -0.23 9.11 -1.04
N PRO A 151 -0.91 8.28 -1.85
CA PRO A 151 -0.81 6.83 -1.74
C PRO A 151 0.60 6.34 -2.03
N ALA A 152 0.96 5.19 -1.44
CA ALA A 152 2.16 4.48 -1.84
C ALA A 152 1.96 3.90 -3.25
N PHE A 153 2.91 4.18 -4.16
CA PHE A 153 2.88 3.63 -5.52
C PHE A 153 3.51 2.25 -5.52
N VAL A 154 2.71 1.23 -5.84
CA VAL A 154 3.22 -0.12 -6.01
C VAL A 154 3.48 -0.36 -7.49
N ALA A 155 4.77 -0.37 -7.85
CA ALA A 155 5.19 -0.85 -9.16
C ALA A 155 5.02 -2.38 -9.17
N VAL A 156 4.01 -2.88 -9.89
CA VAL A 156 3.85 -4.32 -10.06
C VAL A 156 5.01 -4.82 -10.92
N ASN A 157 5.97 -5.51 -10.29
CA ASN A 157 7.06 -6.16 -11.00
C ASN A 157 6.49 -7.28 -11.90
N PRO A 158 6.66 -7.22 -13.24
CA PRO A 158 6.14 -8.24 -14.15
C PRO A 158 6.73 -9.63 -13.89
N SER A 159 7.90 -9.71 -13.24
CA SER A 159 8.54 -10.96 -12.80
C SER A 159 7.83 -11.65 -11.63
N ALA A 160 6.93 -10.96 -10.91
CA ALA A 160 6.14 -11.52 -9.82
C ALA A 160 4.89 -12.31 -10.30
N THR A 161 4.72 -12.47 -11.62
CA THR A 161 3.65 -13.23 -12.27
C THR A 161 3.65 -14.73 -11.91
N GLY A 162 4.71 -15.26 -11.31
CA GLY A 162 4.72 -16.61 -10.76
C GLY A 162 3.79 -16.84 -9.56
N LEU A 163 3.21 -15.78 -8.99
CA LEU A 163 2.36 -15.82 -7.79
C LEU A 163 0.85 -15.78 -8.07
N SER A 164 0.38 -15.72 -9.32
CA SER A 164 -1.06 -15.86 -9.61
C SER A 164 -1.37 -16.94 -10.65
N ALA A 165 -2.09 -17.96 -10.20
CA ALA A 165 -2.98 -18.71 -11.07
C ALA A 165 -4.30 -17.93 -11.14
N GLN A 166 -4.67 -17.49 -12.35
CA GLN A 166 -5.95 -16.88 -12.76
C GLN A 166 -6.16 -15.38 -12.48
N GLY A 167 -6.33 -14.61 -13.56
CA GLY A 167 -7.04 -13.32 -13.57
C GLY A 167 -6.20 -12.11 -14.01
N ASN A 168 -6.57 -11.47 -15.12
CA ASN A 168 -5.90 -10.32 -15.74
C ASN A 168 -6.10 -8.98 -14.99
N SER A 169 -5.93 -8.97 -13.68
CA SER A 169 -5.81 -7.73 -12.90
C SER A 169 -4.91 -7.99 -11.70
N PRO A 170 -3.96 -7.09 -11.36
CA PRO A 170 -3.11 -7.27 -10.19
C PRO A 170 -4.00 -7.28 -8.94
N GLY A 171 -4.34 -8.47 -8.46
CA GLY A 171 -5.05 -8.65 -7.20
C GLY A 171 -4.17 -8.34 -6.00
N LEU A 172 -4.79 -8.18 -4.83
CA LEU A 172 -4.13 -8.01 -3.52
C LEU A 172 -2.99 -9.01 -3.25
N ALA A 173 -3.05 -10.20 -3.85
CA ALA A 173 -1.99 -11.21 -3.80
C ALA A 173 -0.61 -10.71 -4.30
N HIS A 174 -0.58 -9.67 -5.13
CA HIS A 174 0.66 -9.05 -5.63
C HIS A 174 1.12 -7.83 -4.80
N VAL A 175 0.25 -7.32 -3.92
CA VAL A 175 0.50 -6.10 -3.13
C VAL A 175 1.39 -6.38 -1.93
N LEU A 176 1.07 -7.43 -1.15
CA LEU A 176 1.92 -7.83 -0.02
C LEU A 176 3.36 -8.19 -0.46
N PRO A 177 3.56 -8.95 -1.55
CA PRO A 177 4.89 -9.18 -2.08
C PRO A 177 5.65 -7.89 -2.42
N ALA A 178 5.00 -6.96 -3.13
CA ALA A 178 5.63 -5.71 -3.53
C ALA A 178 5.96 -4.78 -2.35
N LEU A 179 5.09 -4.74 -1.32
CA LEU A 179 5.29 -3.85 -0.16
C LEU A 179 6.31 -4.39 0.84
N PHE A 180 6.27 -5.69 1.11
CA PHE A 180 6.99 -6.27 2.25
C PHE A 180 7.97 -7.37 1.88
N LEU A 181 7.79 -8.10 0.77
CA LEU A 181 8.70 -9.18 0.39
C LEU A 181 9.90 -8.71 -0.43
N GLU A 182 9.76 -7.64 -1.23
CA GLU A 182 10.88 -7.10 -2.00
C GLU A 182 12.06 -6.68 -1.11
N THR A 183 11.77 -6.15 0.08
CA THR A 183 12.77 -5.74 1.08
C THR A 183 12.92 -6.72 2.24
N ALA A 184 12.10 -7.79 2.27
CA ALA A 184 11.99 -8.71 3.41
C ALA A 184 11.76 -7.97 4.73
N ASP A 185 10.71 -7.14 4.79
CA ASP A 185 10.41 -6.29 5.95
C ASP A 185 9.92 -7.10 7.16
N LEU A 186 10.84 -7.33 8.10
CA LEU A 186 10.60 -8.07 9.35
C LEU A 186 9.59 -7.37 10.28
N HIS A 187 9.20 -6.12 10.01
CA HIS A 187 8.09 -5.48 10.75
C HIS A 187 6.71 -5.98 10.31
N ALA A 188 6.61 -6.60 9.13
CA ALA A 188 5.33 -6.98 8.53
C ALA A 188 5.21 -8.48 8.23
N ILE A 189 6.36 -9.17 8.08
CA ILE A 189 6.39 -10.57 7.66
C ILE A 189 7.04 -11.49 8.70
N SER A 190 6.64 -12.75 8.67
CA SER A 190 7.29 -13.87 9.33
C SER A 190 7.24 -15.10 8.41
N MET A 191 7.92 -16.19 8.78
CA MET A 191 7.92 -17.41 7.99
C MET A 191 7.55 -18.63 8.82
N THR A 192 6.76 -19.52 8.24
CA THR A 192 6.37 -20.78 8.85
C THR A 192 7.51 -21.79 8.84
N ARG A 193 7.40 -22.85 9.65
CA ARG A 193 8.30 -24.02 9.65
C ARG A 193 8.34 -24.75 8.31
N SER A 194 7.34 -24.56 7.46
CA SER A 194 7.28 -25.11 6.10
C SER A 194 7.95 -24.22 5.04
N GLY A 195 8.51 -23.07 5.45
CA GLY A 195 9.21 -22.15 4.55
C GLY A 195 8.29 -21.25 3.74
N THR A 196 7.05 -21.05 4.19
CA THR A 196 6.10 -20.11 3.56
C THR A 196 6.01 -18.81 4.35
N VAL A 197 5.78 -17.70 3.65
CA VAL A 197 5.63 -16.37 4.24
C VAL A 197 4.23 -16.22 4.81
N VAL A 198 4.16 -15.69 6.02
CA VAL A 198 2.96 -15.18 6.67
C VAL A 198 3.13 -13.70 6.95
N SER A 199 2.06 -12.93 6.86
CA SER A 199 2.06 -11.52 7.21
C SER A 199 1.10 -11.30 8.37
N GLN A 200 1.52 -10.58 9.40
CA GLN A 200 0.64 -10.24 10.53
C GLN A 200 -0.32 -9.12 10.15
N THR A 201 0.06 -8.26 9.20
CA THR A 201 -0.84 -7.49 8.36
C THR A 201 -1.52 -8.42 7.35
N ALA A 202 -2.27 -9.40 7.87
CA ALA A 202 -3.38 -9.92 7.11
C ALA A 202 -4.31 -8.72 6.90
N LEU A 203 -4.14 -8.06 5.76
CA LEU A 203 -5.14 -7.19 5.19
C LEU A 203 -6.43 -8.02 5.20
N ASP A 204 -7.29 -7.78 6.18
CA ASP A 204 -8.71 -8.12 6.15
C ASP A 204 -9.33 -7.27 5.06
N THR A 205 -8.93 -7.55 3.82
CA THR A 205 -9.44 -6.88 2.64
C THR A 205 -10.26 -7.91 1.92
N PRO A 206 -11.59 -7.73 1.92
CA PRO A 206 -12.48 -8.55 1.12
C PRO A 206 -12.00 -8.57 -0.34
N ALA A 207 -12.34 -9.60 -1.08
CA ALA A 207 -12.15 -9.55 -2.54
C ALA A 207 -12.80 -8.26 -3.09
N VAL A 208 -12.28 -7.68 -4.18
CA VAL A 208 -12.87 -6.45 -4.76
C VAL A 208 -14.37 -6.60 -5.03
N SER A 209 -14.80 -7.81 -5.40
CA SER A 209 -16.22 -8.18 -5.55
C SER A 209 -17.01 -8.17 -4.24
N GLU A 210 -16.39 -8.55 -3.13
CA GLU A 210 -16.98 -8.50 -1.79
C GLU A 210 -17.01 -7.07 -1.26
N LEU A 211 -16.04 -6.21 -1.61
CA LEU A 211 -16.06 -4.78 -1.27
C LEU A 211 -17.31 -4.09 -1.84
N ALA A 212 -17.61 -4.32 -3.11
CA ALA A 212 -18.82 -3.76 -3.75
C ALA A 212 -20.13 -4.20 -3.05
N GLN A 213 -20.18 -5.43 -2.53
CA GLN A 213 -21.35 -5.97 -1.82
C GLN A 213 -21.40 -5.55 -0.35
N SER A 214 -20.25 -5.27 0.27
CA SER A 214 -20.13 -4.92 1.69
C SER A 214 -20.63 -3.52 2.02
N GLY A 215 -20.81 -2.65 1.02
CA GLY A 215 -21.10 -1.22 1.23
C GLY A 215 -19.93 -0.44 1.84
N ILE A 216 -18.74 -1.05 1.98
CA ILE A 216 -17.51 -0.36 2.31
C ILE A 216 -17.18 0.61 1.16
N GLY A 217 -17.07 1.91 1.48
CA GLY A 217 -16.96 2.98 0.49
C GLY A 217 -18.30 3.57 0.03
N GLY A 218 -19.41 3.19 0.66
CA GLY A 218 -20.75 3.70 0.37
C GLY A 218 -21.58 2.80 -0.56
N HIS A 219 -22.89 3.05 -0.62
CA HIS A 219 -23.79 2.31 -1.50
C HIS A 219 -23.46 2.56 -2.98
N GLU A 220 -23.73 1.57 -3.84
CA GLU A 220 -23.51 1.63 -5.29
C GLU A 220 -24.08 2.90 -5.94
N GLN A 221 -25.23 3.38 -5.46
CA GLN A 221 -25.85 4.62 -5.93
C GLN A 221 -25.00 5.89 -5.72
N TYR A 222 -24.05 5.87 -4.77
CA TYR A 222 -23.10 6.96 -4.52
C TYR A 222 -21.74 6.74 -5.21
N ASN A 223 -21.52 5.55 -5.78
CA ASN A 223 -20.28 5.14 -6.45
C ASN A 223 -20.46 5.05 -7.96
N GLN A 224 -21.23 5.98 -8.53
CA GLN A 224 -21.40 6.06 -9.98
C GLN A 224 -20.10 6.48 -10.67
N PRO A 225 -19.82 6.01 -11.91
CA PRO A 225 -18.60 6.37 -12.62
C PRO A 225 -18.43 7.88 -12.76
N LEU A 226 -17.27 8.40 -12.36
CA LEU A 226 -16.88 9.80 -12.54
C LEU A 226 -16.00 9.93 -13.79
N ASP A 227 -16.34 10.85 -14.69
CA ASP A 227 -15.53 11.12 -15.88
C ASP A 227 -14.31 11.98 -15.52
N MET A 228 -13.21 11.30 -15.21
CA MET A 228 -11.95 11.93 -14.81
C MET A 228 -11.17 12.60 -15.95
N ASP A 229 -11.65 12.51 -17.20
CA ASP A 229 -11.01 13.17 -18.34
C ASP A 229 -11.52 14.62 -18.55
N LEU A 230 -12.61 15.02 -17.89
CA LEU A 230 -13.10 16.40 -17.88
C LEU A 230 -12.17 17.32 -17.05
N PRO A 231 -12.14 18.65 -17.31
CA PRO A 231 -11.54 19.62 -16.39
C PRO A 231 -12.13 19.48 -14.99
N ILE A 232 -11.32 19.63 -13.94
CA ILE A 232 -11.71 19.27 -12.56
C ILE A 232 -12.98 20.01 -12.08
N LEU A 233 -13.16 21.26 -12.49
CA LEU A 233 -14.35 22.04 -12.15
C LEU A 233 -15.60 21.53 -12.90
N ASP A 234 -15.44 21.04 -14.12
CA ASP A 234 -16.53 20.53 -14.94
C ASP A 234 -16.96 19.13 -14.45
N ILE A 235 -16.04 18.37 -13.85
CA ILE A 235 -16.36 17.14 -13.09
C ILE A 235 -17.35 17.46 -11.97
N LEU A 236 -17.03 18.47 -11.14
CA LEU A 236 -17.85 18.88 -10.00
C LEU A 236 -19.20 19.46 -10.44
N GLU A 237 -19.23 20.29 -11.48
CA GLU A 237 -20.48 20.80 -12.04
C GLU A 237 -21.38 19.68 -12.57
N SER A 238 -20.80 18.72 -13.28
CA SER A 238 -21.54 17.58 -13.82
C SER A 238 -22.10 16.70 -12.68
N ALA A 239 -21.32 16.44 -11.63
CA ALA A 239 -21.77 15.73 -10.44
C ALA A 239 -22.91 16.48 -9.72
N LYS A 240 -22.82 17.82 -9.64
CA LYS A 240 -23.86 18.66 -9.05
C LYS A 240 -25.16 18.63 -9.86
N GLN A 241 -25.07 18.69 -11.19
CA GLN A 241 -26.25 18.58 -12.07
C GLN A 241 -26.94 17.22 -11.94
N ARG A 242 -26.18 16.15 -11.68
CA ARG A 242 -26.72 14.80 -11.42
C ARG A 242 -27.22 14.59 -9.99
N GLY A 243 -26.99 15.55 -9.09
CA GLY A 243 -27.42 15.47 -7.69
C GLY A 243 -26.62 14.47 -6.85
N GLU A 244 -25.34 14.28 -7.19
CA GLU A 244 -24.44 13.29 -6.54
C GLU A 244 -23.79 13.80 -5.24
N PHE A 245 -23.90 15.10 -4.95
CA PHE A 245 -23.47 15.67 -3.68
C PHE A 245 -24.43 15.28 -2.54
N LEU A 246 -23.88 15.04 -1.36
CA LEU A 246 -24.65 14.73 -0.16
C LEU A 246 -25.59 15.88 0.19
N PHE A 247 -25.08 17.12 0.09
CA PHE A 247 -25.85 18.33 0.35
C PHE A 247 -26.24 19.03 -0.96
N LYS A 248 -27.53 19.00 -1.31
CA LYS A 248 -28.04 19.55 -2.59
C LYS A 248 -27.70 21.03 -2.85
N VAL A 249 -27.49 21.81 -1.79
CA VAL A 249 -27.15 23.24 -1.86
C VAL A 249 -25.64 23.50 -1.84
N TYR A 250 -24.83 22.46 -1.66
CA TYR A 250 -23.39 22.58 -1.58
C TYR A 250 -22.76 22.92 -2.94
N GLY A 251 -21.63 23.61 -2.87
CA GLY A 251 -20.76 23.85 -4.00
C GLY A 251 -21.17 25.01 -4.89
N SER A 252 -20.18 25.78 -5.34
CA SER A 252 -20.26 26.64 -6.52
C SER A 252 -18.93 26.56 -7.24
N ARG A 253 -18.88 26.93 -8.52
CA ARG A 253 -17.62 26.93 -9.27
C ARG A 253 -16.56 27.78 -8.57
N GLU A 254 -16.96 28.91 -7.99
CA GLU A 254 -16.09 29.81 -7.23
C GLU A 254 -15.60 29.18 -5.92
N LEU A 255 -16.48 28.49 -5.19
CA LEU A 255 -16.10 27.79 -3.96
C LEU A 255 -15.09 26.69 -4.26
N TRP A 256 -15.39 25.83 -5.23
CA TRP A 256 -14.50 24.75 -5.62
C TRP A 256 -13.17 25.27 -6.16
N SER A 257 -13.17 26.33 -6.97
CA SER A 257 -11.93 26.94 -7.44
C SER A 257 -11.05 27.40 -6.28
N ARG A 258 -11.64 27.97 -5.22
CA ARG A 258 -10.90 28.39 -4.03
C ARG A 258 -10.30 27.21 -3.27
N ILE A 259 -11.08 26.15 -3.05
CA ILE A 259 -10.61 24.94 -2.34
C ILE A 259 -9.48 24.27 -3.12
N ILE A 260 -9.63 24.14 -4.44
CA ILE A 260 -8.60 23.58 -5.30
C ILE A 260 -7.34 24.42 -5.26
N GLU A 261 -7.45 25.75 -5.29
CA GLU A 261 -6.26 26.60 -5.24
C GLU A 261 -5.58 26.64 -3.86
N GLN A 262 -6.32 26.32 -2.79
CA GLN A 262 -5.77 26.15 -1.44
C GLN A 262 -5.02 24.81 -1.29
N SER A 263 -5.59 23.71 -1.82
CA SER A 263 -5.01 22.36 -1.73
C SER A 263 -3.96 22.06 -2.81
N ALA A 264 -4.07 22.70 -3.96
CA ALA A 264 -3.23 22.47 -5.13
C ALA A 264 -2.93 23.79 -5.88
N PRO A 265 -2.15 24.72 -5.27
CA PRO A 265 -1.88 26.02 -5.86
C PRO A 265 -1.30 25.94 -7.28
N GLY A 266 -1.88 26.67 -8.22
CA GLY A 266 -1.47 26.72 -9.63
C GLY A 266 -1.99 25.56 -10.49
N TYR A 267 -2.66 24.56 -9.91
CA TYR A 267 -3.18 23.42 -10.67
C TYR A 267 -4.19 23.86 -11.76
N LEU A 268 -5.13 24.75 -11.42
CA LEU A 268 -6.17 25.19 -12.35
C LEU A 268 -5.60 25.90 -13.58
N GLU A 269 -4.52 26.66 -13.39
CA GLU A 269 -3.82 27.33 -14.50
C GLU A 269 -3.10 26.32 -15.40
N LEU A 270 -2.47 25.31 -14.82
CA LEU A 270 -1.82 24.23 -15.58
C LEU A 270 -2.85 23.41 -16.36
N GLU A 271 -3.99 23.05 -15.75
CA GLU A 271 -5.07 22.32 -16.42
C GLU A 271 -5.66 23.13 -17.59
N ALA A 272 -5.89 24.43 -17.41
CA ALA A 272 -6.40 25.29 -18.48
C ALA A 272 -5.45 25.37 -19.70
N ARG A 273 -4.15 25.09 -19.50
CA ARG A 273 -3.12 25.07 -20.57
C ARG A 273 -2.83 23.66 -21.10
N GLY A 274 -3.44 22.63 -20.54
CA GLY A 274 -3.12 21.23 -20.87
C GLY A 274 -1.73 20.80 -20.37
N GLN A 275 -1.26 21.39 -19.27
CA GLN A 275 0.06 21.18 -18.66
C GLN A 275 -0.04 20.52 -17.28
N GLU A 276 -1.08 19.72 -17.01
CA GLU A 276 -1.32 19.07 -15.72
C GLU A 276 -0.14 18.22 -15.25
N LEU A 277 0.63 17.66 -16.18
CA LEU A 277 1.82 16.87 -15.88
C LEU A 277 2.95 17.68 -15.24
N ASP A 278 2.92 19.00 -15.30
CA ASP A 278 3.91 19.85 -14.66
C ASP A 278 3.63 19.97 -13.14
N PHE A 279 2.42 19.66 -12.69
CA PHE A 279 2.05 19.70 -11.27
C PHE A 279 2.57 18.47 -10.50
N ASP A 280 3.38 18.70 -9.46
CA ASP A 280 3.89 17.65 -8.57
C ASP A 280 2.91 17.31 -7.45
N LEU A 281 2.59 16.02 -7.30
CA LEU A 281 1.78 15.51 -6.18
C LEU A 281 2.36 15.90 -4.82
N ALA A 282 3.68 16.01 -4.70
CA ALA A 282 4.32 16.47 -3.46
C ALA A 282 4.00 17.94 -3.11
N SER A 283 3.44 18.70 -4.05
CA SER A 283 2.97 20.08 -3.84
C SER A 283 1.52 20.18 -3.38
N LEU A 284 0.83 19.05 -3.17
CA LEU A 284 -0.49 19.05 -2.50
C LEU A 284 -0.35 19.51 -1.05
N LEU A 285 -1.22 20.43 -0.65
CA LEU A 285 -1.25 21.04 0.67
C LEU A 285 -2.48 20.55 1.45
N SER A 286 -2.29 20.27 2.73
CA SER A 286 -3.42 20.10 3.65
C SER A 286 -4.16 21.43 3.81
N ILE A 287 -5.48 21.35 3.90
CA ILE A 287 -6.35 22.49 4.21
C ILE A 287 -6.86 22.27 5.65
N ASP A 288 -6.70 23.29 6.49
CA ASP A 288 -7.26 23.33 7.86
C ASP A 288 -8.74 23.74 7.86
#